data_AF-H1FT43-F1
#
_entry.id   AF-H1FT43-F1
#
_cell.length_a   1.000
_cell.length_b   1.000
_cell.length_c   1.000
_cell.angle_alpha   90.00
_cell.angle_beta   90.00
_cell.angle_gamma   90.00
#
_symmetry.space_group_name_H-M   'P 1'
#
loop_
_entity.id
_entity.type
_entity.pdbx_description
1 polymer ?
#
loop_
_entity_poly.entity_id
_entity_poly.type
_entity_poly.pdbx_seq_one_letter_code
_entity_poly.pdbx_strand_id
1 'polypeptide(L)'
;MSLSIILTVGIILSIAFHFVGVYAEAKKTVWIMIVLMWAGSINIAMSEIKPVGYEDIKKMKGQFADTDQLIEEAGDEVSVYEMLGIKKSYQINNPKK
;
A
#
# COMPACT_ATOMS: atom_id res chain seq x y z
N MET A 1 3.62 -8.41 -7.69
CA MET A 1 4.18 -7.06 -7.96
C MET A 1 5.01 -6.68 -6.76
N SER A 2 6.32 -6.49 -6.89
CA SER A 2 7.15 -6.06 -5.75
C SER A 2 7.04 -4.55 -5.53
N LEU A 3 7.30 -4.09 -4.31
CA LEU A 3 7.36 -2.66 -3.97
C LEU A 3 8.27 -1.90 -4.94
N SER A 4 9.43 -2.47 -5.25
CA SER A 4 10.39 -1.90 -6.19
C SER A 4 9.76 -1.65 -7.55
N ILE A 5 8.99 -2.61 -8.09
CA ILE A 5 8.30 -2.46 -9.37
C ILE A 5 7.27 -1.32 -9.31
N ILE A 6 6.49 -1.23 -8.22
CA ILE A 6 5.48 -0.17 -8.03
C ILE A 6 6.15 1.21 -8.00
N LEU A 7 7.21 1.36 -7.21
CA LEU A 7 7.94 2.61 -7.08
C LEU A 7 8.59 3.02 -8.42
N THR A 8 9.19 2.08 -9.13
CA THR A 8 9.76 2.32 -10.45
C THR A 8 8.71 2.82 -11.44
N VAL A 9 7.54 2.17 -11.49
CA VAL A 9 6.42 2.62 -12.35
C VAL A 9 5.93 4.01 -11.94
N GLY A 10 5.78 4.27 -10.64
CA GLY A 10 5.37 5.59 -10.13
C GLY A 10 6.33 6.71 -10.51
N ILE A 11 7.64 6.45 -10.46
CA ILE A 11 8.67 7.40 -10.90
C ILE A 11 8.58 7.64 -12.42
N ILE A 12 8.48 6.58 -13.22
CA ILE A 12 8.35 6.69 -14.69
C ILE A 12 7.11 7.51 -15.05
N LEU A 13 5.97 7.25 -14.42
CA LEU A 13 4.74 8.00 -14.64
C LEU A 13 4.90 9.47 -14.22
N SER A 14 5.55 9.75 -13.09
CA SER A 14 5.82 11.13 -12.64
C SER A 14 6.65 11.90 -13.67
N ILE A 15 7.65 11.25 -14.28
CA ILE A 15 8.45 11.82 -15.37
C ILE A 15 7.60 12.03 -16.64
N ALA A 16 6.76 11.05 -17.01
CA ALA A 16 5.89 11.19 -18.17
C ALA A 16 4.91 12.38 -18.02
N PHE A 17 4.26 12.49 -16.86
CA PHE A 17 3.36 13.60 -16.55
C PHE A 17 4.09 14.95 -16.51
N HIS A 18 5.35 14.99 -16.09
CA HIS A 18 6.16 16.21 -16.19
C HIS A 18 6.20 16.75 -17.62
N PHE A 19 6.50 15.90 -18.60
CA PHE A 19 6.55 16.31 -20.01
C PHE A 19 5.18 16.71 -20.56
N VAL A 20 4.12 15.99 -20.19
CA VAL A 20 2.74 16.36 -20.54
C VAL A 20 2.39 17.75 -19.98
N GLY A 21 2.76 18.01 -18.73
CA GLY A 21 2.54 19.31 -18.09
C GLY A 21 3.34 20.45 -18.73
N VAL A 22 4.54 20.17 -19.25
CA VAL A 22 5.32 21.15 -20.02
C VAL A 22 4.65 21.43 -21.37
N TYR A 23 4.23 20.39 -22.09
CA TYR A 23 3.58 20.53 -23.40
C TYR A 23 2.23 21.26 -23.32
N ALA A 24 1.45 21.00 -22.27
CA ALA A 24 0.15 21.64 -22.04
C ALA A 24 0.25 23.00 -21.31
N GLU A 25 1.45 23.57 -21.15
CA GLU A 25 1.73 24.79 -20.37
C GLU A 25 1.21 24.78 -18.91
N ALA A 26 0.86 23.60 -18.38
CA ALA A 26 0.28 23.40 -17.05
C ALA A 26 1.28 22.90 -16.00
N LYS A 27 2.59 23.12 -16.22
CA LYS A 27 3.70 22.56 -15.42
C LYS A 27 3.50 22.69 -13.90
N LYS A 28 3.09 23.87 -13.42
CA LYS A 28 2.90 24.12 -11.97
C LYS A 28 1.77 23.26 -11.40
N THR A 29 0.64 23.20 -12.09
CA THR A 29 -0.54 22.42 -11.68
C THR A 29 -0.23 20.92 -11.65
N VAL A 30 0.46 20.42 -12.66
CA VAL A 30 0.86 19.00 -12.72
C VAL A 30 1.81 18.65 -11.58
N TRP A 31 2.78 19.50 -11.27
CA TRP A 31 3.67 19.26 -10.13
C TRP A 31 2.94 19.25 -8.78
N ILE A 32 2.01 20.17 -8.57
CA ILE A 32 1.17 20.18 -7.36
C ILE A 32 0.39 18.86 -7.26
N MET A 33 -0.23 18.41 -8.36
CA MET A 33 -0.96 17.15 -8.40
C MET A 33 -0.06 15.95 -8.08
N ILE A 34 1.13 15.88 -8.68
CA ILE A 34 2.11 14.80 -8.42
C ILE A 34 2.49 14.77 -6.94
N VAL A 35 2.79 15.92 -6.34
CA VAL A 35 3.14 16.00 -4.92
C VAL A 35 1.97 15.53 -4.03
N LEU A 36 0.74 15.95 -4.34
CA LEU A 36 -0.45 15.51 -3.61
C LEU A 36 -0.69 14.00 -3.75
N MET A 37 -0.50 13.45 -4.94
CA MET A 37 -0.60 12.01 -5.18
C MET A 37 0.43 11.22 -4.36
N TRP A 38 1.69 11.66 -4.34
CA TRP A 38 2.73 11.00 -3.55
C TRP A 38 2.45 11.12 -2.05
N ALA A 39 2.09 12.31 -1.57
CA ALA A 39 1.76 12.53 -0.16
C ALA A 39 0.57 11.67 0.29
N GLY A 40 -0.50 11.61 -0.51
CA GLY A 40 -1.66 10.77 -0.24
C GLY A 40 -1.32 9.28 -0.23
N SER A 41 -0.58 8.82 -1.25
CA SER A 41 -0.20 7.41 -1.39
C SER A 41 0.70 6.95 -0.24
N ILE A 42 1.70 7.75 0.13
CA ILE A 42 2.60 7.45 1.26
C ILE A 42 1.80 7.45 2.57
N ASN A 43 0.92 8.42 2.80
CA ASN A 43 0.13 8.47 4.03
C ASN A 43 -0.78 7.24 4.19
N ILE A 44 -1.41 6.79 3.10
CA ILE A 44 -2.21 5.56 3.08
C ILE A 44 -1.33 4.36 3.41
N ALA A 45 -0.21 4.18 2.71
CA ALA A 45 0.70 3.06 2.97
C ALA A 45 1.22 3.05 4.43
N MET A 46 1.57 4.22 4.97
CA MET A 46 2.03 4.37 6.35
C MET A 46 0.92 4.11 7.37
N SER A 47 -0.36 4.35 7.04
CA SER A 47 -1.46 4.08 7.96
C SER A 47 -1.65 2.59 8.25
N GLU A 48 -1.28 1.72 7.30
CA GLU A 48 -1.36 0.26 7.45
C GLU A 48 -0.29 -0.30 8.39
N ILE A 49 0.89 0.33 8.48
CA ILE A 49 1.99 -0.08 9.39
C ILE A 49 2.00 0.68 10.72
N LYS A 50 0.97 1.46 11.02
CA LYS A 50 0.80 2.03 12.37
C LYS A 50 0.57 0.90 13.38
N PRO A 51 0.79 1.16 14.69
CA PRO A 51 0.54 0.17 15.75
C PRO A 51 -0.83 -0.51 15.66
N VAL A 52 -1.84 0.24 15.19
CA VAL A 52 -3.20 -0.26 14.93
C VAL A 52 -3.23 -1.43 13.94
N GLY A 53 -2.44 -1.39 12.86
CA GLY A 53 -2.38 -2.48 11.89
C GLY A 53 -1.83 -3.77 12.51
N TYR A 54 -0.81 -3.66 13.36
CA TYR A 54 -0.27 -4.80 14.10
C TYR A 54 -1.26 -5.34 15.15
N GLU A 55 -2.01 -4.47 15.81
CA GLU A 55 -3.09 -4.88 16.72
C GLU A 55 -4.22 -5.62 15.98
N ASP A 56 -4.54 -5.19 14.77
CA ASP A 56 -5.54 -5.84 13.92
C ASP A 56 -5.10 -7.26 13.52
N ILE A 57 -3.83 -7.44 13.13
CA ILE A 57 -3.27 -8.78 12.86
C ILE A 57 -3.36 -9.69 14.09
N LYS A 58 -3.03 -9.18 15.29
CA LYS A 58 -3.16 -9.95 16.53
C LYS A 58 -4.59 -10.42 16.79
N LYS A 59 -5.59 -9.61 16.45
CA LYS A 59 -7.00 -9.98 16.57
C LYS A 59 -7.42 -11.01 15.51
N MET A 60 -6.80 -11.01 14.33
CA MET A 60 -7.07 -11.95 13.24
C MET A 60 -6.46 -13.33 13.49
N LYS A 61 -5.35 -13.40 14.24
CA LYS A 61 -4.63 -14.64 14.54
C LYS A 61 -5.53 -15.66 15.26
N GLY A 62 -5.48 -16.91 14.83
CA GLY A 62 -6.25 -18.04 15.35
C GLY A 62 -7.67 -18.14 14.82
N GLN A 63 -8.10 -17.24 13.94
CA GLN A 63 -9.49 -17.25 13.40
C GLN A 63 -9.63 -18.09 12.13
N PHE A 64 -8.60 -18.12 11.27
CA PHE A 64 -8.62 -18.85 10.00
C PHE A 64 -7.22 -19.37 9.67
N ALA A 65 -7.13 -20.67 9.34
CA ALA A 65 -5.85 -21.33 9.08
C ALA A 65 -5.04 -20.67 7.94
N ASP A 66 -5.70 -20.32 6.83
CA ASP A 66 -5.05 -19.68 5.68
C ASP A 66 -4.51 -18.28 6.01
N THR A 67 -5.22 -17.55 6.88
CA THR A 67 -4.76 -16.24 7.38
C THR A 67 -3.60 -16.41 8.34
N ASP A 68 -3.65 -17.42 9.22
CA ASP A 68 -2.61 -17.71 10.20
C ASP A 68 -1.29 -18.12 9.55
N GLN A 69 -1.36 -18.90 8.46
CA GLN A 69 -0.18 -19.24 7.67
C GLN A 69 0.52 -17.98 7.14
N LEU A 70 -0.24 -17.02 6.60
CA LEU A 70 0.33 -15.75 6.11
C LEU A 70 0.90 -14.88 7.24
N ILE A 71 0.31 -14.95 8.44
CA ILE A 71 0.83 -14.25 9.62
C ILE A 71 2.15 -14.89 10.07
N GLU A 72 2.25 -16.21 10.02
CA GLU A 72 3.47 -16.95 10.40
C GLU A 72 4.59 -16.73 9.38
N GLU A 73 4.28 -16.72 8.09
CA GLU A 73 5.22 -16.41 7.01
C GLU A 73 5.77 -14.98 7.10
N ALA A 74 4.96 -14.01 7.56
CA ALA A 74 5.38 -12.62 7.71
C ALA A 74 6.27 -12.37 8.95
N GLY A 75 6.22 -13.24 9.96
CA GLY A 75 7.08 -13.16 11.15
C GLY A 75 6.92 -11.87 11.98
N ASP A 76 8.01 -11.44 12.62
CA ASP A 76 8.03 -10.26 13.51
C ASP A 76 8.06 -8.92 12.74
N GLU A 77 8.51 -8.92 11.49
CA GLU A 77 8.62 -7.74 10.63
C GLU A 77 7.61 -7.81 9.48
N VAL A 78 6.38 -7.36 9.75
CA VAL A 78 5.32 -7.35 8.74
C VAL A 78 5.42 -6.08 7.89
N SER A 79 5.76 -6.26 6.61
CA SER A 79 5.69 -5.16 5.64
C SER A 79 4.25 -4.74 5.34
N VAL A 80 4.05 -3.54 4.79
CA VAL A 80 2.73 -3.07 4.33
C VAL A 80 2.04 -4.09 3.40
N TYR A 81 2.80 -4.79 2.57
CA TYR A 81 2.24 -5.73 1.60
C TYR A 81 1.77 -7.03 2.26
N GLU A 82 2.54 -7.56 3.20
CA GLU A 82 2.14 -8.73 3.98
C GLU A 82 0.92 -8.40 4.84
N MET A 83 0.90 -7.22 5.45
CA MET A 83 -0.26 -6.69 6.19
C MET A 83 -1.52 -6.68 5.33
N LEU A 84 -1.44 -6.15 4.10
CA LEU A 84 -2.54 -6.14 3.15
C LEU A 84 -2.93 -7.54 2.69
N GLY A 85 -1.96 -8.43 2.50
CA GLY A 85 -2.19 -9.84 2.14
C GLY A 85 -2.96 -10.60 3.23
N ILE A 86 -2.52 -10.46 4.48
CA ILE A 86 -3.17 -11.03 5.67
C ILE A 86 -4.61 -10.52 5.79
N LYS A 87 -4.80 -9.20 5.72
CA LYS A 87 -6.14 -8.58 5.79
C LYS A 87 -7.05 -9.07 4.66
N LYS A 88 -6.53 -9.19 3.45
CA LYS A 88 -7.28 -9.70 2.30
C LYS A 88 -7.69 -11.16 2.51
N SER A 89 -6.79 -12.01 2.98
CA SER A 89 -7.10 -13.41 3.32
C SER A 89 -8.18 -13.50 4.39
N TYR A 90 -8.07 -12.68 5.43
CA TYR A 90 -9.08 -12.59 6.50
C TYR A 90 -10.46 -12.18 5.96
N GLN A 91 -10.54 -11.17 5.08
CA GLN A 91 -11.82 -10.73 4.49
C GLN A 91 -12.46 -11.79 3.58
N ILE A 92 -11.65 -12.51 2.81
CA ILE A 92 -12.14 -13.63 1.97
C ILE A 92 -12.75 -14.72 2.85
N ASN A 93 -12.08 -15.06 3.96
CA ASN A 93 -12.51 -16.09 4.89
C ASN A 93 -13.62 -15.61 5.86
N ASN A 94 -13.81 -14.29 5.98
CA ASN A 94 -14.84 -13.66 6.79
C ASN A 94 -15.69 -12.65 5.98
N PRO A 95 -16.47 -13.10 4.97
CA PRO A 95 -17.16 -12.21 4.03
C PRO A 95 -18.29 -11.37 4.66
N LYS A 96 -18.57 -11.57 5.96
CA LYS A 96 -19.57 -10.82 6.72
C LYS A 96 -18.97 -9.63 7.49
N LYS A 97 -17.67 -9.41 7.42
CA LYS A 97 -16.95 -8.28 8.02
C LYS A 97 -16.12 -7.51 7.01
#